data_AF-A0A1F3WU92-F1
#
_entry.id   AF-A0A1F3WU92-F1
#
_cell.length_a   1.000
_cell.length_b   1.000
_cell.length_c   1.000
_cell.angle_alpha   90.00
_cell.angle_beta   90.00
_cell.angle_gamma   90.00
#
_symmetry.space_group_name_H-M   'P 1'
#
loop_
_entity.id
_entity.type
_entity.pdbx_description
1 polymer ?
#
loop_
_entity_poly.entity_id
_entity_poly.type
_entity_poly.pdbx_seq_one_letter_code
_entity_poly.pdbx_strand_id
1 'polypeptide(L)'
;MKKYYWIMMPLVLALTGCVENYVEPLLFGAIAWPKYDPAYVARELGYPDADQVHLAEFTNTTEVLRAFRNGQLHVAGLTLGEAPSLRQSVPDPQVFLVADVSNGADVPTARRGFKSLSRLKGRRIGLGKTAPGASAPDIQLILKGIGLGAGSDDLSLLANQYIVAGTDLG
;
A
#
# COMPACT_ATOMS: atom_id res chain seq x y z
N MET A 1 -11.29 -25.68 -57.22
CA MET A 1 -10.71 -25.18 -55.94
C MET A 1 -11.56 -24.14 -55.19
N LYS A 2 -12.69 -23.64 -55.74
CA LYS A 2 -13.50 -22.55 -55.12
C LYS A 2 -14.64 -22.98 -54.17
N LYS A 3 -14.91 -24.28 -53.98
CA LYS A 3 -16.08 -24.78 -53.21
C LYS A 3 -15.91 -24.79 -51.68
N TYR A 4 -14.68 -24.73 -51.17
CA TYR A 4 -14.42 -24.78 -49.72
C TYR A 4 -14.61 -23.44 -48.99
N TYR A 5 -14.62 -22.31 -49.73
CA TYR A 5 -14.79 -20.97 -49.14
C TYR A 5 -16.15 -20.77 -48.47
N TRP A 6 -17.21 -21.43 -48.97
CA TRP A 6 -18.57 -21.31 -48.42
C TRP A 6 -18.75 -22.07 -47.10
N ILE A 7 -17.90 -23.06 -46.82
CA ILE A 7 -17.92 -23.81 -45.55
C ILE A 7 -16.99 -23.16 -44.51
N MET A 8 -15.88 -22.55 -44.95
CA MET A 8 -14.98 -21.85 -44.03
C MET A 8 -15.56 -20.54 -43.47
N MET A 9 -16.39 -19.83 -44.23
CA MET A 9 -16.98 -18.55 -43.79
C MET A 9 -17.88 -18.66 -42.54
N PRO A 10 -18.85 -19.59 -42.44
CA PRO A 10 -19.67 -19.73 -41.23
C PRO A 10 -18.86 -20.26 -40.03
N LEU A 11 -17.79 -21.02 -40.26
CA LEU A 11 -16.91 -21.51 -39.20
C LEU A 11 -16.11 -20.38 -38.55
N VAL A 12 -15.65 -19.39 -39.32
CA VAL A 12 -14.96 -18.21 -38.80
C VAL A 12 -15.91 -17.30 -38.02
N LEU A 13 -17.17 -17.15 -38.47
CA LEU A 13 -18.19 -16.40 -37.71
C LEU A 13 -18.61 -17.11 -36.42
N ALA A 14 -18.61 -18.44 -36.39
CA ALA A 14 -18.91 -19.21 -35.18
C ALA A 14 -17.81 -19.10 -34.10
N LEU A 15 -16.57 -18.77 -34.49
CA LEU A 15 -15.43 -18.60 -33.58
C LEU A 15 -15.36 -17.22 -32.91
N THR A 16 -16.10 -16.22 -33.40
CA THR A 16 -16.11 -14.86 -32.81
C THR A 16 -17.24 -14.63 -31.80
N GLY A 17 -18.07 -15.64 -31.53
CA GLY A 17 -19.29 -15.51 -30.72
C GLY A 17 -19.13 -15.62 -29.21
N CYS A 18 -17.98 -16.08 -28.71
CA CYS A 18 -17.69 -16.16 -27.28
C CYS A 18 -16.52 -15.25 -26.93
N VAL A 19 -16.78 -13.95 -26.83
CA VAL A 19 -15.95 -13.09 -25.98
C VAL A 19 -16.75 -12.90 -24.70
N GLU A 20 -16.48 -13.74 -23.72
CA GLU A 20 -16.92 -13.51 -22.36
C GLU A 20 -16.25 -12.20 -21.89
N ASN A 21 -17.04 -11.26 -21.37
CA ASN A 21 -16.54 -9.98 -20.91
C ASN A 21 -15.70 -10.21 -19.64
N TYR A 22 -14.44 -10.59 -19.82
CA TYR A 22 -13.49 -10.73 -18.74
C TYR A 22 -13.14 -9.34 -18.22
N VAL A 23 -13.64 -9.03 -17.02
CA VAL A 23 -13.22 -7.85 -16.26
C VAL A 23 -12.03 -8.29 -15.43
N GLU A 24 -10.89 -7.63 -15.62
CA GLU A 24 -9.70 -7.93 -14.82
C GLU A 24 -9.96 -7.53 -13.35
N PRO A 25 -9.72 -8.44 -12.38
CA PRO A 25 -10.00 -8.14 -10.99
C PRO A 25 -9.10 -7.02 -10.47
N LEU A 26 -9.67 -6.15 -9.63
CA LEU A 26 -8.92 -5.14 -8.89
C LEU A 26 -8.03 -5.84 -7.85
N LEU A 27 -6.72 -5.64 -7.96
CA LEU A 27 -5.74 -6.21 -7.04
C LEU A 27 -5.38 -5.18 -5.95
N PHE A 28 -5.88 -5.39 -4.74
CA PHE A 28 -5.54 -4.57 -3.56
C PHE A 28 -4.59 -5.32 -2.64
N GLY A 29 -3.59 -4.62 -2.10
CA GLY A 29 -2.68 -5.21 -1.12
C GLY A 29 -2.29 -4.26 0.01
N ALA A 30 -2.22 -4.78 1.23
CA ALA A 30 -1.76 -4.03 2.38
C ALA A 30 -1.12 -4.98 3.41
N ILE A 31 -0.42 -4.40 4.38
CA ILE A 31 -0.01 -5.17 5.56
C ILE A 31 -1.24 -5.57 6.38
N ALA A 32 -1.15 -6.69 7.10
CA ALA A 32 -2.16 -7.08 8.09
C ALA A 32 -2.19 -6.05 9.23
N TRP A 33 -3.12 -5.10 9.15
CA TRP A 33 -3.26 -4.00 10.10
C TRP A 33 -4.73 -3.59 10.23
N PRO A 34 -5.25 -3.38 11.45
CA PRO A 34 -6.68 -3.14 11.68
C PRO A 34 -7.33 -2.01 10.88
N LYS A 35 -6.52 -1.08 10.37
CA LYS A 35 -7.00 0.05 9.57
C LYS A 35 -7.34 -0.32 8.13
N TYR A 36 -6.84 -1.45 7.63
CA TYR A 36 -7.20 -2.00 6.31
C TYR A 36 -8.22 -3.13 6.40
N ASP A 37 -8.48 -3.65 7.60
CA ASP A 37 -9.47 -4.70 7.87
C ASP A 37 -10.84 -4.47 7.22
N PRO A 38 -11.40 -3.24 7.09
CA PRO A 38 -12.68 -3.06 6.41
C PRO A 38 -12.74 -3.65 5.00
N ALA A 39 -11.64 -3.65 4.25
CA ALA A 39 -11.59 -4.30 2.93
C ALA A 39 -11.73 -5.82 3.04
N TYR A 40 -11.04 -6.44 4.01
CA TYR A 40 -11.05 -7.89 4.23
C TYR A 40 -12.37 -8.37 4.83
N VAL A 41 -12.95 -7.60 5.76
CA VAL A 41 -14.28 -7.86 6.32
C VAL A 41 -15.35 -7.73 5.22
N ALA A 42 -15.24 -6.75 4.33
CA ALA A 42 -16.17 -6.63 3.22
C ALA A 42 -16.17 -7.86 2.29
N ARG A 43 -14.99 -8.43 2.03
CA ARG A 43 -14.85 -9.71 1.32
C ARG A 43 -15.54 -10.86 2.06
N GLU A 44 -15.34 -10.98 3.37
CA GLU A 44 -15.98 -12.05 4.17
C GLU A 44 -17.51 -11.92 4.21
N LEU A 45 -18.03 -10.70 4.14
CA LEU A 45 -19.47 -10.42 4.06
C LEU A 45 -20.04 -10.57 2.64
N GLY A 46 -19.20 -10.83 1.63
CA GLY A 46 -19.60 -10.97 0.23
C GLY A 46 -20.06 -9.66 -0.41
N TYR A 47 -19.56 -8.50 0.05
CA TYR A 47 -19.89 -7.21 -0.56
C TYR A 47 -19.28 -7.04 -1.97
N PRO A 48 -17.96 -7.24 -2.18
CA PRO A 48 -17.43 -7.34 -3.53
C PRO A 48 -17.66 -8.75 -4.10
N ASP A 49 -17.94 -8.84 -5.39
CA ASP A 49 -17.80 -10.10 -6.11
C ASP A 49 -16.34 -10.56 -6.03
N ALA A 50 -16.13 -11.83 -5.67
CA ALA A 50 -14.79 -12.39 -5.53
C ALA A 50 -13.99 -12.32 -6.84
N ASP A 51 -14.69 -12.38 -7.98
CA ASP A 51 -14.10 -12.27 -9.32
C ASP A 51 -13.76 -10.82 -9.71
N GLN A 52 -14.20 -9.83 -8.94
CA GLN A 52 -13.96 -8.41 -9.21
C GLN A 52 -12.85 -7.81 -8.34
N VAL A 53 -12.61 -8.35 -7.14
CA VAL A 53 -11.62 -7.80 -6.19
C VAL A 53 -10.82 -8.90 -5.53
N HIS A 54 -9.49 -8.87 -5.72
CA HIS A 54 -8.56 -9.74 -5.00
C HIS A 54 -7.79 -8.94 -3.96
N LEU A 55 -7.79 -9.45 -2.72
CA LEU A 55 -7.09 -8.85 -1.59
C LEU A 55 -5.85 -9.69 -1.24
N ALA A 56 -4.68 -9.07 -1.26
CA ALA A 56 -3.41 -9.67 -0.88
C ALA A 56 -2.92 -9.14 0.47
N GLU A 57 -2.65 -10.06 1.40
CA GLU A 57 -2.15 -9.75 2.74
C GLU A 57 -0.63 -9.85 2.77
N PHE A 58 0.03 -8.81 3.26
CA PHE A 58 1.48 -8.73 3.37
C PHE A 58 1.93 -8.66 4.83
N THR A 59 3.18 -9.06 5.08
CA THR A 59 3.76 -9.03 6.44
C THR A 59 4.58 -7.77 6.71
N ASN A 60 4.94 -7.02 5.67
CA ASN A 60 5.68 -5.76 5.77
C ASN A 60 5.40 -4.83 4.58
N THR A 61 5.50 -3.53 4.78
CA THR A 61 5.22 -2.54 3.72
C THR A 61 6.23 -2.59 2.56
N THR A 62 7.45 -3.09 2.79
CA THR A 62 8.46 -3.20 1.72
C THR A 62 8.00 -4.16 0.63
N GLU A 63 7.33 -5.24 1.00
CA GLU A 63 6.71 -6.17 0.04
C GLU A 63 5.52 -5.55 -0.68
N VAL A 64 4.66 -4.80 0.02
CA VAL A 64 3.54 -4.07 -0.60
C VAL A 64 4.06 -3.11 -1.67
N LEU A 65 5.04 -2.28 -1.32
CA LEU A 65 5.66 -1.33 -2.24
C LEU A 65 6.32 -2.03 -3.43
N ARG A 66 7.00 -3.17 -3.21
CA ARG A 66 7.61 -3.95 -4.29
C ARG A 66 6.54 -4.53 -5.23
N ALA A 67 5.50 -5.14 -4.68
CA ALA A 67 4.41 -5.72 -5.45
C ALA A 67 3.70 -4.66 -6.29
N PHE A 68 3.39 -3.51 -5.69
CA PHE A 68 2.80 -2.38 -6.40
C PHE A 68 3.70 -1.85 -7.53
N ARG A 69 5.00 -1.64 -7.26
CA ARG A 69 5.96 -1.19 -8.29
C ARG A 69 6.12 -2.15 -9.46
N ASN A 70 5.96 -3.44 -9.20
CA ASN A 70 6.06 -4.49 -10.21
C ASN A 70 4.75 -4.73 -10.96
N GLY A 71 3.69 -3.95 -10.70
CA GLY A 71 2.37 -4.12 -11.30
C GLY A 71 1.60 -5.35 -10.79
N GLN A 72 2.01 -5.91 -9.64
CA GLN A 72 1.30 -7.04 -9.02
C GLN A 72 0.11 -6.59 -8.17
N LEU A 73 0.01 -5.28 -7.90
CA LEU A 73 -1.11 -4.64 -7.22
C LEU A 73 -1.54 -3.41 -8.01
N HIS A 74 -2.84 -3.20 -8.15
CA HIS A 74 -3.42 -1.96 -8.69
C HIS A 74 -3.62 -0.91 -7.60
N VAL A 75 -3.79 -1.37 -6.36
CA VAL A 75 -4.05 -0.54 -5.20
C VAL A 75 -3.22 -1.02 -4.00
N ALA A 76 -2.58 -0.10 -3.30
CA ALA A 76 -1.77 -0.37 -2.12
C ALA A 76 -2.27 0.41 -0.90
N GLY A 77 -2.45 -0.29 0.22
CA GLY A 77 -2.57 0.33 1.54
C GLY A 77 -1.19 0.70 2.07
N LEU A 78 -0.93 1.99 2.26
CA LEU A 78 0.37 2.53 2.70
C LEU A 78 0.20 3.58 3.80
N THR A 79 1.27 3.93 4.52
CA THR A 79 1.28 5.18 5.29
C THR A 79 1.62 6.37 4.40
N LEU A 80 1.23 7.57 4.83
CA LEU A 80 1.57 8.81 4.13
C LEU A 80 3.09 9.05 4.04
N GLY A 81 3.86 8.61 5.03
CA GLY A 81 5.33 8.69 4.99
C GLY A 81 5.97 7.80 3.93
N GLU A 82 5.30 6.71 3.56
CA GLU A 82 5.76 5.74 2.55
C GLU A 82 5.35 6.14 1.12
N ALA A 83 4.22 6.84 0.96
CA ALA A 83 3.65 7.24 -0.34
C ALA A 83 4.64 8.00 -1.26
N PRO A 84 5.45 8.96 -0.76
CA PRO A 84 6.44 9.65 -1.59
C PRO A 84 7.45 8.73 -2.26
N SER A 85 7.71 7.55 -1.68
CA SER A 85 8.63 6.57 -2.25
C SER A 85 8.12 5.94 -3.56
N LEU A 86 6.82 6.08 -3.87
CA LEU A 86 6.24 5.60 -5.12
C LEU A 86 6.65 6.46 -6.32
N ARG A 87 6.86 7.77 -6.14
CA ARG A 87 7.18 8.70 -7.24
C ARG A 87 8.50 8.40 -7.96
N GLN A 88 9.36 7.60 -7.35
CA GLN A 88 10.64 7.22 -7.96
C GLN A 88 10.49 6.15 -9.05
N SER A 89 9.40 5.39 -9.03
CA SER A 89 9.27 4.15 -9.81
C SER A 89 7.88 3.92 -10.40
N VAL A 90 6.87 4.62 -9.91
CA VAL A 90 5.49 4.53 -10.39
C VAL A 90 5.16 5.86 -11.08
N PRO A 91 4.75 5.83 -12.36
CA PRO A 91 4.22 7.02 -13.04
C PRO A 91 2.93 7.47 -12.37
N ASP A 92 2.87 8.75 -11.98
CA ASP A 92 1.69 9.43 -11.42
C ASP A 92 0.91 8.64 -10.33
N PRO A 93 1.53 8.31 -9.18
CA PRO A 93 0.82 7.62 -8.11
C PRO A 93 -0.21 8.56 -7.47
N GLN A 94 -1.46 8.10 -7.39
CA GLN A 94 -2.58 8.84 -6.84
C GLN A 94 -2.97 8.31 -5.47
N VAL A 95 -3.25 9.22 -4.54
CA VAL A 95 -3.82 8.91 -3.23
C VAL A 95 -5.29 9.29 -3.27
N PHE A 96 -6.18 8.32 -3.08
CA PHE A 96 -7.62 8.54 -3.24
C PHE A 96 -8.45 8.31 -1.98
N LEU A 97 -7.86 7.72 -0.92
CA LEU A 97 -8.53 7.54 0.37
C LEU A 97 -7.54 7.70 1.53
N VAL A 98 -7.96 8.43 2.56
CA VAL A 98 -7.36 8.35 3.90
C VAL A 98 -8.16 7.31 4.69
N ALA A 99 -7.57 6.14 4.89
CA ALA A 99 -8.20 5.04 5.61
C ALA A 99 -8.28 5.30 7.12
N ASP A 100 -7.26 5.95 7.68
CA ASP A 100 -7.22 6.27 9.11
C ASP A 100 -6.19 7.36 9.44
N VAL A 101 -6.39 8.03 10.58
CA VAL A 101 -5.46 9.01 11.15
C VAL A 101 -4.95 8.46 12.49
N SER A 102 -3.68 8.07 12.55
CA SER A 102 -3.08 7.52 13.77
C SER A 102 -2.89 8.60 14.84
N ASN A 103 -3.58 8.50 15.97
CA ASN A 103 -3.34 9.40 17.11
C ASN A 103 -2.33 8.83 18.10
N GLY A 104 -1.11 8.56 17.61
CA GLY A 104 0.02 8.13 18.46
C GLY A 104 0.15 6.62 18.65
N ALA A 105 -0.22 5.79 17.66
CA ALA A 105 0.07 4.36 17.72
C ALA A 105 1.58 4.06 17.63
N ASP A 106 2.34 4.95 16.98
CA ASP A 106 3.78 4.79 16.75
C ASP A 106 4.58 5.55 17.82
N VAL A 107 4.84 4.87 18.93
CA VAL A 107 5.54 5.45 20.08
C VAL A 107 6.95 4.87 20.20
N PRO A 108 7.99 5.71 20.34
CA PRO A 108 9.33 5.25 20.70
C PRO A 108 9.30 4.50 22.05
N THR A 109 9.72 3.25 22.04
CA THR A 109 9.89 2.48 23.27
C THR A 109 11.37 2.43 23.66
N ALA A 110 11.64 2.50 24.96
CA ALA A 110 13.00 2.47 25.49
C ALA A 110 13.13 1.44 26.61
N ARG A 111 14.33 0.87 26.75
CA ARG A 111 14.63 -0.06 27.83
C ARG A 111 14.45 0.63 29.19
N ARG A 112 13.98 -0.13 30.19
CA ARG A 112 13.83 0.34 31.58
C ARG A 112 15.12 1.02 32.05
N GLY A 113 15.04 2.30 32.44
CA GLY A 113 16.19 3.12 32.87
C GLY A 113 16.49 4.34 31.99
N PHE A 114 15.94 4.40 30.77
CA PHE A 114 15.96 5.60 29.92
C PHE A 114 14.77 6.51 30.26
N LYS A 115 14.94 7.33 31.31
CA LYS A 115 13.89 8.26 31.80
C LYS A 115 13.92 9.65 31.14
N SER A 116 14.85 9.90 30.21
CA SER A 116 15.02 11.19 29.55
C SER A 116 15.58 11.00 28.14
N LEU A 117 15.06 11.78 27.20
CA LEU A 117 15.52 11.84 25.80
C LEU A 117 17.00 12.25 25.69
N SER A 118 17.50 13.08 26.62
CA SER A 118 18.90 13.50 26.64
C SER A 118 19.89 12.33 26.74
N ARG A 119 19.47 11.20 27.32
CA ARG A 119 20.28 9.98 27.43
C ARG A 119 20.36 9.17 26.14
N LEU A 120 19.59 9.51 25.12
CA LEU A 120 19.62 8.85 23.81
C LEU A 120 20.73 9.40 22.91
N LYS A 121 21.25 10.60 23.19
CA LYS A 121 22.32 11.21 22.40
C LYS A 121 23.57 10.32 22.37
N GLY A 122 24.03 9.98 21.17
CA GLY A 122 25.19 9.09 20.96
C GLY A 122 24.93 7.61 21.26
N ARG A 123 23.68 7.21 21.56
CA ARG A 123 23.31 5.80 21.72
C ARG A 123 22.79 5.25 20.40
N ARG A 124 22.92 3.94 20.21
CA ARG A 124 22.33 3.22 19.08
C ARG A 124 20.82 3.08 19.29
N ILE A 125 20.05 3.40 18.26
CA ILE A 125 18.58 3.27 18.24
C ILE A 125 18.24 2.08 17.34
N GLY A 126 17.41 1.16 17.86
CA GLY A 126 16.91 0.03 17.09
C GLY A 126 15.77 0.46 16.18
N LEU A 127 15.78 -0.02 14.93
CA LEU A 127 14.73 0.27 13.95
C LEU A 127 13.92 -1.00 13.71
N GLY A 128 12.60 -0.92 13.88
CA GLY A 128 11.68 -1.99 13.52
C GLY A 128 11.57 -2.06 12.00
N LYS A 129 12.31 -2.96 11.35
CA LYS A 129 12.36 -3.03 9.87
C LYS A 129 11.02 -3.35 9.19
N THR A 130 10.01 -3.78 9.95
CA THR A 130 8.77 -4.36 9.43
C THR A 130 7.50 -3.69 9.96
N ALA A 131 7.63 -2.68 10.83
CA ALA A 131 6.45 -2.01 11.38
C ALA A 131 5.96 -0.91 10.43
N PRO A 132 4.64 -0.75 10.22
CA PRO A 132 4.10 0.48 9.65
C PRO A 132 4.59 1.69 10.47
N GLY A 133 4.96 2.78 9.80
CA GLY A 133 5.49 3.96 10.50
C GLY A 133 6.96 3.86 10.94
N ALA A 134 7.66 2.79 10.58
CA ALA A 134 9.11 2.64 10.81
C ALA A 134 9.93 2.84 9.52
N SER A 135 9.35 3.53 8.53
CA SER A 135 10.09 3.92 7.33
C SER A 135 11.18 4.95 7.69
N ALA A 136 12.22 5.05 6.85
CA ALA A 136 13.29 6.01 7.10
C ALA A 136 12.80 7.48 7.24
N PRO A 137 11.81 7.95 6.44
CA PRO A 137 11.15 9.24 6.66
C PRO A 137 10.49 9.38 8.04
N ASP A 138 9.73 8.39 8.48
CA ASP A 138 9.01 8.42 9.75
C ASP A 138 9.99 8.47 10.94
N ILE A 139 11.07 7.68 10.86
CA ILE A 139 12.13 7.69 11.88
C ILE A 139 12.80 9.06 11.95
N GLN A 140 13.08 9.70 10.82
CA GLN A 140 13.67 11.04 10.82
C GLN A 140 12.73 12.06 11.47
N LEU A 141 11.43 11.96 11.20
CA LEU A 141 10.41 12.82 11.82
C LEU A 141 10.35 12.62 13.34
N ILE A 142 10.36 11.37 13.79
CA ILE A 142 10.40 11.01 15.22
C ILE A 142 11.67 11.55 15.87
N LEU A 143 12.85 11.30 15.28
CA LEU A 143 14.14 11.78 15.79
C LEU A 143 14.17 13.30 15.89
N LYS A 144 13.61 14.00 14.90
CA LYS A 144 13.50 15.46 14.88
C LYS A 144 12.61 15.98 16.00
N GLY A 145 11.40 15.44 16.16
CA GLY A 145 10.50 15.91 17.21
C GLY A 145 10.93 15.58 18.64
N ILE A 146 11.85 14.61 18.83
CA ILE A 146 12.53 14.39 20.13
C ILE A 146 13.87 15.14 20.28
N GLY A 147 14.19 16.06 19.35
CA GLY A 147 15.37 16.94 19.42
C GLY A 147 16.70 16.25 19.08
N LEU A 148 16.66 15.13 18.35
CA LEU A 148 17.83 14.35 17.92
C LEU A 148 18.08 14.41 16.39
N GLY A 149 17.25 15.13 15.62
CA GLY A 149 17.40 15.35 14.17
C GLY A 149 18.02 16.70 13.78
N ALA A 150 18.38 16.87 12.50
CA ALA A 150 18.88 18.14 11.95
C ALA A 150 17.76 18.92 11.20
N GLY A 151 17.58 20.21 11.52
CA GLY A 151 16.76 21.18 10.75
C GLY A 151 15.30 21.40 11.22
N SER A 152 14.92 22.69 11.30
CA SER A 152 13.64 23.44 11.54
C SER A 152 12.43 22.82 12.26
N ASP A 153 11.90 23.54 13.25
CA ASP A 153 10.93 23.12 14.28
C ASP A 153 9.45 22.91 13.84
N ASP A 154 9.16 22.80 12.54
CA ASP A 154 7.79 22.97 12.00
C ASP A 154 7.10 21.67 11.52
N LEU A 155 7.47 20.52 12.04
CA LEU A 155 6.88 19.23 11.63
C LEU A 155 6.23 18.55 12.82
N SER A 156 4.92 18.78 12.96
CA SER A 156 4.05 18.09 13.89
C SER A 156 4.16 16.58 13.68
N LEU A 157 4.66 15.89 14.70
CA LEU A 157 4.67 14.43 14.93
C LEU A 157 3.27 13.79 14.99
N LEU A 158 2.26 14.44 14.42
CA LEU A 158 0.86 14.15 14.63
C LEU A 158 0.29 13.56 13.35
N ALA A 159 -0.02 12.28 13.44
CA ALA A 159 -0.70 11.44 12.47
C ALA A 159 0.13 10.84 11.34
N ASN A 160 0.58 9.62 11.60
CA ASN A 160 0.76 8.64 10.54
C ASN A 160 -0.62 8.39 9.93
N GLN A 161 -0.88 8.98 8.77
CA GLN A 161 -2.11 8.73 8.03
C GLN A 161 -1.94 7.43 7.25
N TYR A 162 -2.90 6.52 7.41
CA TYR A 162 -3.01 5.35 6.55
C TYR A 162 -3.82 5.77 5.34
N ILE A 163 -3.27 5.51 4.18
CA ILE A 163 -3.84 5.90 2.90
C ILE A 163 -4.00 4.68 2.01
N VAL A 164 -4.80 4.87 0.97
CA VAL A 164 -4.89 3.96 -0.15
C VAL A 164 -4.43 4.72 -1.39
N ALA A 165 -3.46 4.14 -2.08
CA ALA A 165 -2.86 4.69 -3.28
C ALA A 165 -2.99 3.72 -4.46
N GLY A 166 -3.11 4.27 -5.67
CA GLY A 166 -3.23 3.52 -6.91
C GLY A 166 -2.65 4.31 -8.09
N THR A 167 -2.68 3.71 -9.26
CA THR A 167 -2.54 4.43 -10.54
C THR A 167 -3.92 4.67 -11.13
N ASP A 168 -4.02 5.52 -12.15
CA ASP A 168 -5.26 5.68 -12.93
C ASP A 168 -5.81 4.28 -13.31
N LEU A 169 -7.04 3.98 -12.85
CA LEU A 169 -7.66 2.66 -12.97
C LEU A 169 -8.37 2.47 -14.31
N GLY A 170 -8.36 3.49 -15.19
CA GLY A 170 -9.04 3.46 -16.49
C GLY A 170 -10.52 3.78 -16.41
#